data_AF-K9YXK4-F1
#
_entry.id   AF-K9YXK4-F1
#
_cell.length_a   1.000
_cell.length_b   1.000
_cell.length_c   1.000
_cell.angle_alpha   90.00
_cell.angle_beta   90.00
_cell.angle_gamma   90.00
#
_symmetry.space_group_name_H-M   'P 1'
#
loop_
_entity.id
_entity.type
_entity.pdbx_description
1 polymer ?
#
loop_
_entity_poly.entity_id
_entity_poly.type
_entity_poly.pdbx_seq_one_letter_code
_entity_poly.pdbx_strand_id
1 'polypeptide(L)'
;MSSPSLIAVAGPSGSGKTTWISQYLKQPATPTYYLCPGLGNASVDLASIDYRFPWIQTIPDTEAQTILSRLSEETVVYVELGFYLDLASPVLTSFPCHRVAVVPPETESSQWHNFADEIITGNSVQSSRYGDSPQIWSSPLTGQVFDPPSLETIWMEIIGGAYGQVQRAKGLFELPDGTLIQMDFVDALPGSEYRELNVPRWLEGRPNRFSGIEVVGWNLEESTIKQILLESCLSDHALSQYQSYYQETIAL
;
A
#
# COMPACT_ATOMS: atom_id res chain seq x y z
N MET A 1 -31.15 -13.72 2.64
CA MET A 1 -30.21 -13.37 1.56
C MET A 1 -28.84 -13.71 2.07
N SER A 2 -28.10 -14.47 1.29
CA SER A 2 -26.79 -14.97 1.67
C SER A 2 -25.75 -13.86 1.51
N SER A 3 -25.00 -13.55 2.57
CA SER A 3 -24.03 -12.44 2.60
C SER A 3 -22.61 -12.96 2.82
N PRO A 4 -21.58 -12.37 2.18
CA PRO A 4 -20.20 -12.79 2.40
C PRO A 4 -19.74 -12.54 3.84
N SER A 5 -18.69 -13.25 4.26
CA SER A 5 -17.98 -12.96 5.51
C SER A 5 -17.09 -11.73 5.34
N LEU A 6 -17.53 -10.59 5.86
CA LEU A 6 -16.81 -9.32 5.78
C LEU A 6 -15.92 -9.12 7.03
N ILE A 7 -14.63 -8.90 6.83
CA ILE A 7 -13.66 -8.61 7.90
C ILE A 7 -13.12 -7.19 7.67
N ALA A 8 -13.57 -6.25 8.51
CA ALA A 8 -13.15 -4.85 8.43
C ALA A 8 -11.96 -4.62 9.36
N VAL A 9 -10.83 -4.18 8.80
CA VAL A 9 -9.57 -4.00 9.52
C VAL A 9 -9.23 -2.51 9.59
N ALA A 10 -9.21 -1.97 10.81
CA ALA A 10 -8.95 -0.56 11.08
C ALA A 10 -7.75 -0.37 12.01
N GLY A 11 -7.28 0.87 12.14
CA GLY A 11 -6.14 1.21 12.98
C GLY A 11 -5.34 2.39 12.43
N PRO A 12 -4.45 2.99 13.25
CA PRO A 12 -3.68 4.16 12.84
C PRO A 12 -2.73 3.86 11.68
N SER A 13 -2.21 4.89 11.03
CA SER A 13 -1.17 4.75 10.00
C SER A 13 0.04 4.01 10.56
N GLY A 14 0.61 3.08 9.78
CA GLY A 14 1.80 2.31 10.18
C GLY A 14 1.58 1.22 11.24
N SER A 15 0.35 1.02 11.73
CA SER A 15 0.02 -0.03 12.72
C SER A 15 0.24 -1.47 12.24
N GLY A 16 0.31 -1.71 10.93
CA GLY A 16 0.52 -3.05 10.37
C GLY A 16 -0.72 -3.76 9.84
N LYS A 17 -1.82 -3.04 9.55
CA LYS A 17 -3.06 -3.60 8.97
C LYS A 17 -2.82 -4.49 7.75
N THR A 18 -2.18 -3.96 6.70
CA THR A 18 -1.86 -4.69 5.47
C THR A 18 -1.03 -5.94 5.75
N THR A 19 -0.09 -5.86 6.70
CA THR A 19 0.75 -6.99 7.13
C THR A 19 -0.07 -8.08 7.80
N TRP A 20 -1.00 -7.70 8.69
CA TRP A 20 -1.91 -8.64 9.34
C TRP A 20 -2.81 -9.35 8.31
N ILE A 21 -3.46 -8.59 7.42
CA ILE A 21 -4.28 -9.15 6.34
C ILE A 21 -3.46 -10.13 5.49
N SER A 22 -2.26 -9.72 5.09
CA SER A 22 -1.33 -10.53 4.28
C SER A 22 -0.99 -11.89 4.88
N GLN A 23 -1.10 -12.08 6.20
CA GLN A 23 -0.84 -13.39 6.83
C GLN A 23 -1.91 -14.42 6.47
N TYR A 24 -3.17 -13.97 6.31
CA TYR A 24 -4.31 -14.82 5.96
C TYR A 24 -4.45 -15.03 4.45
N LEU A 25 -3.97 -14.10 3.63
CA LEU A 25 -4.04 -14.22 2.16
C LEU A 25 -3.06 -15.26 1.58
N LYS A 26 -2.09 -15.74 2.37
CA LYS A 26 -1.06 -16.70 1.93
C LYS A 26 -1.60 -18.08 1.54
N GLN A 27 -2.83 -18.42 1.96
CA GLN A 27 -3.41 -19.74 1.72
C GLN A 27 -4.66 -19.61 0.84
N PRO A 28 -4.65 -20.10 -0.40
CA PRO A 28 -5.84 -20.09 -1.25
C PRO A 28 -6.79 -21.22 -0.81
N ALA A 29 -7.59 -20.96 0.22
CA ALA A 29 -8.58 -21.93 0.72
C ALA A 29 -10.01 -21.56 0.35
N THR A 30 -10.32 -20.26 0.29
CA THR A 30 -11.66 -19.72 0.02
C THR A 30 -11.57 -18.59 -1.01
N PRO A 31 -12.59 -18.38 -1.85
CA PRO A 31 -12.68 -17.17 -2.67
C PRO A 31 -12.54 -15.94 -1.77
N THR A 32 -11.49 -15.16 -2.00
CA THR A 32 -11.10 -14.08 -1.11
C THR A 32 -10.96 -12.80 -1.90
N TYR A 33 -11.56 -11.75 -1.37
CA TYR A 33 -11.55 -10.43 -1.95
C TYR A 33 -10.87 -9.44 -1.02
N TYR A 34 -10.29 -8.40 -1.62
CA TYR A 34 -9.65 -7.32 -0.89
C TYR A 34 -10.21 -5.97 -1.35
N LEU A 35 -10.62 -5.15 -0.40
CA LEU A 35 -11.15 -3.80 -0.62
C LEU A 35 -10.37 -2.80 0.23
N CYS A 36 -9.85 -1.74 -0.40
CA CYS A 36 -9.19 -0.63 0.28
C CYS A 36 -9.84 0.69 -0.16
N PRO A 37 -10.85 1.19 0.59
CA PRO A 37 -11.59 2.38 0.20
C PRO A 37 -10.80 3.69 0.39
N GLY A 38 -11.18 4.73 -0.34
CA GLY A 38 -10.73 6.11 -0.12
C GLY A 38 -9.57 6.61 -0.99
N LEU A 39 -8.67 5.73 -1.47
CA LEU A 39 -7.58 6.13 -2.39
C LEU A 39 -7.78 5.65 -3.84
N GLY A 40 -8.82 4.83 -4.09
CA GLY A 40 -9.14 4.32 -5.40
C GLY A 40 -7.93 3.67 -6.11
N ASN A 41 -7.77 3.96 -7.40
CA ASN A 41 -6.70 3.40 -8.23
C ASN A 41 -5.30 3.92 -7.91
N ALA A 42 -5.16 4.89 -6.99
CA ALA A 42 -3.86 5.37 -6.53
C ALA A 42 -3.32 4.59 -5.31
N SER A 43 -4.10 3.64 -4.77
CA SER A 43 -3.71 2.89 -3.58
C SER A 43 -2.53 1.96 -3.85
N VAL A 44 -1.40 2.27 -3.21
CA VAL A 44 -0.21 1.40 -3.20
C VAL A 44 -0.52 0.06 -2.52
N ASP A 45 -1.38 0.06 -1.49
CA ASP A 45 -1.77 -1.16 -0.79
C ASP A 45 -2.62 -2.08 -1.67
N LEU A 46 -3.59 -1.53 -2.41
CA LEU A 46 -4.40 -2.29 -3.36
C LEU A 46 -3.53 -2.99 -4.42
N ALA A 47 -2.62 -2.24 -5.04
CA ALA A 47 -1.70 -2.78 -6.04
C ALA A 47 -0.70 -3.79 -5.44
N SER A 48 -0.16 -3.52 -4.25
CA SER A 48 0.73 -4.45 -3.54
C SER A 48 0.05 -5.79 -3.27
N ILE A 49 -1.21 -5.78 -2.84
CA ILE A 49 -2.00 -7.01 -2.65
C ILE A 49 -2.20 -7.75 -3.96
N ASP A 50 -2.60 -7.05 -5.03
CA ASP A 50 -2.80 -7.64 -6.36
C ASP A 50 -1.54 -8.35 -6.88
N TYR A 51 -0.38 -7.70 -6.75
CA TYR A 51 0.89 -8.28 -7.18
C TYR A 51 1.38 -9.43 -6.30
N ARG A 52 1.14 -9.38 -4.99
CA ARG A 52 1.64 -10.39 -4.05
C ARG A 52 0.76 -11.63 -3.98
N PHE A 53 -0.53 -11.46 -4.24
CA PHE A 53 -1.53 -12.51 -4.09
C PHE A 53 -2.46 -12.52 -5.31
N PRO A 54 -1.99 -12.96 -6.48
CA PRO A 54 -2.74 -12.89 -7.74
C PRO A 54 -4.02 -13.77 -7.76
N TRP A 55 -4.23 -14.61 -6.74
CA TRP A 55 -5.48 -15.35 -6.54
C TRP A 55 -6.55 -14.57 -5.77
N ILE A 56 -6.23 -13.37 -5.25
CA ILE A 56 -7.14 -12.48 -4.53
C ILE A 56 -7.78 -11.53 -5.53
N GLN A 57 -9.10 -11.37 -5.45
CA GLN A 57 -9.81 -10.41 -6.30
C GLN A 57 -9.94 -9.07 -5.60
N THR A 58 -9.32 -8.02 -6.15
CA THR A 58 -9.46 -6.66 -5.63
C THR A 58 -10.81 -6.07 -6.03
N ILE A 59 -11.43 -5.33 -5.11
CA ILE A 59 -12.72 -4.65 -5.33
C ILE A 59 -12.47 -3.15 -5.46
N PRO A 60 -12.83 -2.53 -6.61
CA PRO A 60 -12.78 -1.08 -6.75
C PRO A 60 -13.78 -0.41 -5.79
N ASP A 61 -13.34 0.66 -5.12
CA ASP A 61 -14.16 1.40 -4.15
C ASP A 61 -15.50 1.88 -4.76
N THR A 62 -15.47 2.33 -6.02
CA THR A 62 -16.65 2.81 -6.76
C THR A 62 -17.71 1.73 -7.02
N GLU A 63 -17.32 0.46 -6.98
CA GLU A 63 -18.20 -0.67 -7.26
C GLU A 63 -18.45 -1.55 -6.02
N ALA A 64 -17.90 -1.18 -4.86
CA ALA A 64 -17.88 -2.00 -3.66
C ALA A 64 -19.27 -2.49 -3.27
N GLN A 65 -20.28 -1.62 -3.15
CA GLN A 65 -21.64 -2.03 -2.76
C GLN A 65 -22.27 -3.01 -3.76
N THR A 66 -22.08 -2.77 -5.06
CA THR A 66 -22.62 -3.61 -6.12
C THR A 66 -21.97 -4.98 -6.14
N ILE A 67 -20.66 -5.06 -5.92
CA ILE A 67 -19.93 -6.33 -5.88
C ILE A 67 -20.29 -7.08 -4.61
N LEU A 68 -20.19 -6.43 -3.44
CA LEU A 68 -20.46 -7.05 -2.12
C LEU A 68 -21.87 -7.67 -2.05
N SER A 69 -22.88 -7.01 -2.63
CA SER A 69 -24.27 -7.53 -2.64
C SER A 69 -24.49 -8.76 -3.52
N ARG A 70 -23.50 -9.15 -4.35
CA ARG A 70 -23.54 -10.31 -5.25
C ARG A 70 -22.67 -11.47 -4.80
N LEU A 71 -21.82 -11.28 -3.79
CA LEU A 71 -20.92 -12.32 -3.30
C LEU A 71 -21.68 -13.38 -2.49
N SER A 72 -21.17 -14.61 -2.55
CA SER A 72 -21.74 -15.74 -1.82
C SER A 72 -21.33 -15.76 -0.33
N GLU A 73 -22.04 -16.52 0.50
CA GLU A 73 -21.68 -16.75 1.92
C GLU A 73 -20.34 -17.44 2.12
N GLU A 74 -19.87 -18.22 1.13
CA GLU A 74 -18.59 -18.94 1.19
C GLU A 74 -17.39 -18.01 0.93
N THR A 75 -17.65 -16.75 0.59
CA THR A 75 -16.65 -15.75 0.25
C THR A 75 -16.19 -14.98 1.49
N VAL A 76 -14.88 -14.75 1.59
CA VAL A 76 -14.30 -13.85 2.59
C VAL A 76 -13.88 -12.56 1.92
N VAL A 77 -14.19 -11.42 2.54
CA VAL A 77 -13.78 -10.11 2.05
C VAL A 77 -13.04 -9.37 3.15
N TYR A 78 -11.77 -9.04 2.90
CA TYR A 78 -11.00 -8.15 3.78
C TYR A 78 -11.17 -6.70 3.33
N VAL A 79 -11.62 -5.85 4.24
CA VAL A 79 -11.76 -4.40 4.02
C VAL A 79 -10.72 -3.68 4.84
N GLU A 80 -9.67 -3.17 4.21
CA GLU A 80 -8.62 -2.40 4.89
C GLU A 80 -9.00 -0.92 4.95
N LEU A 81 -9.34 -0.44 6.15
CA LEU A 81 -9.79 0.94 6.36
C LEU A 81 -8.59 1.85 6.61
N GLY A 82 -8.44 2.86 5.74
CA GLY A 82 -7.51 3.96 5.94
C GLY A 82 -7.78 4.71 7.25
N PHE A 83 -6.73 5.19 7.92
CA PHE A 83 -6.85 5.87 9.22
C PHE A 83 -7.64 7.20 9.16
N TYR A 84 -7.82 7.73 7.95
CA TYR A 84 -8.53 8.96 7.60
C TYR A 84 -10.01 8.74 7.29
N LEU A 85 -10.47 7.49 7.20
CA LEU A 85 -11.86 7.17 6.92
C LEU A 85 -12.69 7.20 8.20
N ASP A 86 -13.94 7.66 8.06
CA ASP A 86 -14.94 7.54 9.10
C ASP A 86 -15.32 6.06 9.31
N LEU A 87 -15.16 5.59 10.54
CA LEU A 87 -15.52 4.23 10.97
C LEU A 87 -17.02 3.96 10.90
N ALA A 88 -17.85 5.02 10.80
CA ALA A 88 -19.29 4.93 10.56
C ALA A 88 -19.66 4.88 9.06
N SER A 89 -18.69 4.68 8.15
CA SER A 89 -18.92 4.67 6.70
C SER A 89 -20.07 3.73 6.28
N PRO A 90 -20.93 4.15 5.31
CA PRO A 90 -22.01 3.33 4.78
C PRO A 90 -21.59 1.95 4.28
N VAL A 91 -20.36 1.81 3.76
CA VAL A 91 -19.84 0.51 3.29
C VAL A 91 -19.77 -0.51 4.43
N LEU A 92 -19.44 -0.06 5.65
CA LEU A 92 -19.33 -0.90 6.84
C LEU A 92 -20.66 -1.12 7.55
N THR A 93 -21.58 -0.16 7.47
CA THR A 93 -22.88 -0.26 8.14
C THR A 93 -23.93 -1.00 7.31
N SER A 94 -23.70 -1.16 6.00
CA SER A 94 -24.62 -1.86 5.09
C SER A 94 -24.52 -3.39 5.15
N PHE A 95 -23.44 -3.93 5.72
CA PHE A 95 -23.19 -5.37 5.80
C PHE A 95 -22.72 -5.74 7.21
N PRO A 96 -23.19 -6.87 7.79
CA PRO A 96 -22.59 -7.41 9.00
C PRO A 96 -21.10 -7.67 8.77
N CYS A 97 -20.24 -7.14 9.64
CA CYS A 97 -18.79 -7.34 9.55
C CYS A 97 -18.20 -7.72 10.91
N HIS A 98 -17.18 -8.58 10.87
CA HIS A 98 -16.26 -8.76 11.99
C HIS A 98 -15.24 -7.63 11.96
N ARG A 99 -15.17 -6.83 13.04
CA ARG A 99 -14.35 -5.62 13.09
C ARG A 99 -13.07 -5.90 13.86
N VAL A 100 -11.95 -5.78 13.18
CA VAL A 100 -10.62 -5.97 13.75
C VAL A 100 -9.93 -4.61 13.82
N ALA A 101 -9.40 -4.25 14.98
CA ALA A 101 -8.52 -3.10 15.11
C ALA A 101 -7.08 -3.55 15.37
N VAL A 102 -6.16 -3.15 14.48
CA VAL A 102 -4.72 -3.31 14.66
C VAL A 102 -4.19 -2.02 15.28
N VAL A 103 -3.83 -2.07 16.57
CA VAL A 103 -3.46 -0.88 17.36
C VAL A 103 -2.08 -1.01 17.98
N PRO A 104 -1.34 0.10 18.17
CA PRO A 104 -0.05 0.06 18.86
C PRO A 104 -0.17 -0.52 20.27
N PRO A 105 0.89 -1.18 20.78
CA PRO A 105 0.97 -1.55 22.19
C PRO A 105 0.69 -0.33 23.08
N GLU A 106 0.09 -0.57 24.24
CA GLU A 106 -0.19 0.45 25.27
C GLU A 106 -1.16 1.56 24.82
N THR A 107 -1.83 1.40 23.67
CA THR A 107 -2.92 2.31 23.28
C THR A 107 -4.12 2.11 24.20
N GLU A 108 -4.38 3.04 25.10
CA GLU A 108 -5.57 3.02 25.94
C GLU A 108 -6.77 3.68 25.23
N SER A 109 -7.93 3.02 25.27
CA SER A 109 -9.26 3.61 25.05
C SER A 109 -9.38 4.60 23.87
N SER A 110 -9.03 4.16 22.66
CA SER A 110 -9.12 4.96 21.42
C SER A 110 -10.39 4.66 20.59
N GLN A 111 -10.64 5.45 19.54
CA GLN A 111 -11.76 5.20 18.62
C GLN A 111 -11.75 3.79 18.01
N TRP A 112 -10.56 3.22 17.81
CA TRP A 112 -10.38 1.87 17.27
C TRP A 112 -10.86 0.80 18.25
N HIS A 113 -10.72 1.03 19.57
CA HIS A 113 -11.23 0.14 20.60
C HIS A 113 -12.76 0.12 20.65
N ASN A 114 -13.38 1.28 20.44
CA ASN A 114 -14.84 1.38 20.40
C ASN A 114 -15.44 0.78 19.12
N PHE A 115 -14.66 0.75 18.04
CA PHE A 115 -15.06 0.20 16.75
C PHE A 115 -15.00 -1.33 16.72
N ALA A 116 -13.98 -1.93 17.32
CA ALA A 116 -13.62 -3.32 17.05
C ALA A 116 -14.32 -4.35 17.93
N ASP A 117 -14.58 -5.51 17.33
CA ASP A 117 -14.95 -6.76 18.00
C ASP A 117 -13.68 -7.51 18.48
N GLU A 118 -12.54 -7.29 17.81
CA GLU A 118 -11.24 -7.91 18.11
C GLU A 118 -10.11 -6.89 18.06
N ILE A 119 -9.23 -6.89 19.08
CA ILE A 119 -8.06 -6.02 19.15
C ILE A 119 -6.79 -6.84 18.89
N ILE A 120 -6.01 -6.42 17.91
CA ILE A 120 -4.71 -7.00 17.56
C ILE A 120 -3.63 -5.99 17.90
N THR A 121 -2.59 -6.45 18.60
CA THR A 121 -1.40 -5.63 18.86
C THR A 121 -0.58 -5.51 17.58
N GLY A 122 -0.43 -4.27 17.10
CA GLY A 122 0.35 -3.90 15.94
C GLY A 122 1.68 -3.23 16.29
N ASN A 123 2.22 -2.47 15.35
CA ASN A 123 3.48 -1.75 15.51
C ASN A 123 3.37 -0.62 16.54
N SER A 124 4.46 -0.33 17.24
CA SER A 124 4.57 0.74 18.25
C SER A 124 4.64 2.16 17.66
N VAL A 125 3.70 2.51 16.78
CA VAL A 125 3.62 3.84 16.17
C VAL A 125 3.08 4.87 17.15
N GLN A 126 3.79 5.99 17.29
CA GLN A 126 3.34 7.12 18.10
C GLN A 126 2.48 8.07 17.26
N SER A 127 1.17 8.08 17.52
CA SER A 127 0.21 8.92 16.81
C SER A 127 0.18 10.39 17.28
N SER A 128 0.82 10.73 18.41
CA SER A 128 0.67 12.03 19.09
C SER A 128 1.90 12.94 19.04
N ARG A 129 2.93 12.65 18.23
CA ARG A 129 4.15 13.48 18.19
C ARG A 129 3.89 14.90 17.67
N TYR A 130 2.86 15.08 16.86
CA TYR A 130 2.47 16.34 16.26
C TYR A 130 0.97 16.51 16.53
N GLY A 131 0.55 17.63 17.12
CA GLY A 131 -0.81 17.84 17.62
C GLY A 131 -1.93 17.80 16.55
N ASP A 132 -1.57 17.65 15.28
CA ASP A 132 -2.46 17.60 14.12
C ASP A 132 -2.45 16.22 13.44
N SER A 133 -3.53 15.88 12.73
CA SER A 133 -3.59 14.65 11.93
C SER A 133 -2.62 14.74 10.74
N PRO A 134 -1.86 13.66 10.42
CA PRO A 134 -0.94 13.69 9.29
C PRO A 134 -1.70 13.79 7.96
N GLN A 135 -1.10 14.46 6.99
CA GLN A 135 -1.56 14.50 5.61
C GLN A 135 -1.14 13.22 4.87
N ILE A 136 -1.88 12.90 3.82
CA ILE A 136 -1.55 11.80 2.90
C ILE A 136 -1.30 12.42 1.55
N TRP A 137 -0.12 12.14 1.01
CA TRP A 137 0.23 12.46 -0.35
C TRP A 137 0.50 11.18 -1.13
N SER A 138 -0.01 11.10 -2.35
CA SER A 138 0.24 9.97 -3.25
C SER A 138 0.51 10.46 -4.65
N SER A 139 1.41 9.78 -5.36
CA SER A 139 1.66 10.05 -6.78
C SER A 139 1.74 8.75 -7.58
N PRO A 140 1.02 8.63 -8.70
CA PRO A 140 1.25 7.55 -9.65
C PRO A 140 2.63 7.73 -10.29
N LEU A 141 3.30 6.61 -10.54
CA LEU A 141 4.61 6.52 -11.17
C LEU A 141 4.61 5.55 -12.36
N THR A 142 3.44 5.14 -12.87
CA THR A 142 3.34 4.26 -14.03
C THR A 142 4.19 4.77 -15.20
N GLY A 143 4.97 3.87 -15.79
CA GLY A 143 5.91 4.16 -16.86
C GLY A 143 7.22 4.81 -16.41
N GLN A 144 7.36 5.21 -15.15
CA GLN A 144 8.62 5.67 -14.58
C GLN A 144 9.47 4.47 -14.16
N VAL A 145 10.74 4.46 -14.59
CA VAL A 145 11.73 3.44 -14.26
C VAL A 145 12.90 4.16 -13.61
N PHE A 146 13.31 3.70 -12.43
CA PHE A 146 14.28 4.41 -11.59
C PHE A 146 15.69 3.88 -11.80
N ASP A 147 16.67 4.78 -11.77
CA ASP A 147 18.05 4.37 -11.55
C ASP A 147 18.20 3.89 -10.09
N PRO A 148 18.70 2.67 -9.80
CA PRO A 148 18.68 2.14 -8.44
C PRO A 148 19.45 2.98 -7.41
N PRO A 149 20.68 3.47 -7.69
CA PRO A 149 21.36 4.42 -6.80
C PRO A 149 20.58 5.72 -6.55
N SER A 150 19.96 6.30 -7.59
CA SER A 150 19.12 7.49 -7.42
C SER A 150 17.88 7.21 -6.58
N LEU A 151 17.21 6.07 -6.78
CA LEU A 151 16.05 5.65 -5.99
C LEU A 151 16.38 5.52 -4.51
N GLU A 152 17.50 4.87 -4.19
CA GLU A 152 17.93 4.71 -2.80
C GLU A 152 18.22 6.07 -2.16
N THR A 153 18.95 6.94 -2.87
CA THR A 153 19.26 8.29 -2.38
C THR A 153 17.98 9.07 -2.08
N ILE A 154 17.04 9.09 -3.03
CA ILE A 154 15.84 9.89 -2.88
C ILE A 154 14.87 9.33 -1.84
N TRP A 155 14.81 8.00 -1.72
CA TRP A 155 14.06 7.35 -0.66
C TRP A 155 14.59 7.74 0.71
N MET A 156 15.91 7.70 0.91
CA MET A 156 16.55 8.09 2.16
C MET A 156 16.33 9.57 2.51
N GLU A 157 16.35 10.46 1.52
CA GLU A 157 16.02 11.89 1.72
C GLU A 157 14.56 12.09 2.13
N ILE A 158 13.62 11.40 1.47
CA ILE A 158 12.19 11.46 1.79
C ILE A 158 11.95 10.96 3.22
N ILE A 159 12.38 9.74 3.56
CA ILE A 159 12.12 9.16 4.89
C ILE A 159 12.94 9.86 6.00
N GLY A 160 14.09 10.45 5.63
CA GLY A 160 14.91 11.28 6.52
C GLY A 160 14.31 12.66 6.81
N GLY A 161 13.21 13.00 6.15
CA GLY A 161 12.44 14.21 6.40
C GLY A 161 12.95 15.47 5.71
N ALA A 162 13.72 15.33 4.63
CA ALA A 162 14.24 16.45 3.85
C ALA A 162 13.11 17.32 3.24
N TYR A 163 11.93 16.75 3.06
CA TYR A 163 10.76 17.35 2.40
C TYR A 163 9.51 17.32 3.28
N GLY A 164 9.68 17.42 4.59
CA GLY A 164 8.60 17.30 5.58
C GLY A 164 8.75 16.05 6.45
N GLN A 165 8.07 16.02 7.59
CA GLN A 165 8.20 14.93 8.56
C GLN A 165 7.40 13.71 8.08
N VAL A 166 8.07 12.60 7.80
CA VAL A 166 7.44 11.37 7.31
C VAL A 166 7.17 10.41 8.46
N GLN A 167 5.90 10.03 8.65
CA GLN A 167 5.51 8.95 9.57
C GLN A 167 5.61 7.59 8.89
N ARG A 168 5.19 7.53 7.62
CA ARG A 168 5.17 6.32 6.80
C ARG A 168 5.37 6.68 5.34
N ALA A 169 6.13 5.87 4.63
CA ALA A 169 6.18 5.90 3.18
C ALA A 169 6.01 4.48 2.65
N LYS A 170 5.32 4.32 1.53
CA LYS A 170 5.24 3.08 0.77
C LYS A 170 5.41 3.39 -0.70
N GLY A 171 6.05 2.50 -1.45
CA GLY A 171 6.15 2.66 -2.89
C GLY A 171 6.32 1.35 -3.64
N LEU A 172 5.89 1.39 -4.89
CA LEU A 172 6.10 0.36 -5.91
C LEU A 172 6.93 1.02 -7.02
N PHE A 173 8.14 0.50 -7.25
CA PHE A 173 9.12 1.10 -8.14
C PHE A 173 9.61 0.11 -9.19
N GLU A 174 9.57 0.52 -10.46
CA GLU A 174 10.10 -0.25 -11.58
C GLU A 174 11.61 -0.03 -11.70
N LEU A 175 12.35 -1.11 -11.88
CA LEU A 175 13.80 -1.11 -12.06
C LEU A 175 14.20 -1.44 -13.51
N PRO A 176 15.40 -1.03 -13.96
CA PRO A 176 15.87 -1.23 -15.33
C PRO A 176 16.00 -2.70 -15.75
N ASP A 177 16.09 -3.63 -14.80
CA ASP A 177 16.13 -5.07 -15.04
C ASP A 177 14.74 -5.70 -15.20
N GLY A 178 13.71 -4.87 -15.23
CA GLY A 178 12.31 -5.23 -15.40
C GLY A 178 11.62 -5.70 -14.13
N THR A 179 12.32 -5.73 -12.99
CA THR A 179 11.70 -6.06 -11.71
C THR A 179 10.85 -4.91 -11.18
N LEU A 180 9.84 -5.27 -10.39
CA LEU A 180 9.05 -4.34 -9.60
C LEU A 180 9.39 -4.58 -8.13
N ILE A 181 9.82 -3.54 -7.42
CA ILE A 181 10.10 -3.63 -5.99
C ILE A 181 9.06 -2.86 -5.18
N GLN A 182 8.71 -3.40 -4.01
CA GLN A 182 8.00 -2.71 -2.96
C GLN A 182 9.00 -2.21 -1.92
N MET A 183 8.84 -0.95 -1.51
CA MET A 183 9.59 -0.35 -0.40
C MET A 183 8.60 0.18 0.64
N ASP A 184 8.80 -0.16 1.90
CA ASP A 184 7.94 0.26 3.01
C ASP A 184 8.79 0.84 4.14
N PHE A 185 8.41 2.01 4.65
CA PHE A 185 9.03 2.68 5.79
C PHE A 185 7.97 3.09 6.81
N VAL A 186 8.25 2.88 8.09
CA VAL A 186 7.47 3.38 9.22
C VAL A 186 8.45 3.91 10.26
N ASP A 187 8.31 5.16 10.70
CA ASP A 187 9.26 5.82 11.64
C ASP A 187 9.47 5.03 12.95
N ALA A 188 8.46 4.26 13.38
CA ALA A 188 8.54 3.44 14.58
C ALA A 188 9.28 2.10 14.39
N LEU A 189 9.69 1.75 13.16
CA LEU A 189 10.36 0.51 12.83
C LEU A 189 11.81 0.75 12.37
N PRO A 190 12.71 -0.21 12.55
CA PRO A 190 14.10 -0.08 12.10
C PRO A 190 14.19 -0.06 10.57
N GLY A 191 14.48 1.11 10.00
CA GLY A 191 14.80 1.26 8.58
C GLY A 191 13.63 0.99 7.65
N SER A 192 13.97 0.68 6.39
CA SER A 192 12.99 0.37 5.34
C SER A 192 13.00 -1.12 5.02
N GLU A 193 11.82 -1.67 4.75
CA GLU A 193 11.67 -3.00 4.16
C GLU A 193 11.70 -2.90 2.64
N TYR A 194 12.41 -3.83 2.00
CA TYR A 194 12.54 -3.93 0.55
C TYR A 194 12.09 -5.32 0.11
N ARG A 195 11.27 -5.40 -0.93
CA ARG A 195 10.76 -6.67 -1.45
C ARG A 195 10.63 -6.63 -2.96
N GLU A 196 11.31 -7.54 -3.66
CA GLU A 196 11.01 -7.82 -5.07
C GLU A 196 9.64 -8.51 -5.17
N LEU A 197 8.77 -7.98 -6.04
CA LEU A 197 7.48 -8.57 -6.33
C LEU A 197 7.60 -9.60 -7.45
N ASN A 198 6.97 -10.76 -7.25
CA ASN A 198 7.02 -11.87 -8.19
C ASN A 198 6.06 -11.63 -9.36
N VAL A 199 6.38 -10.64 -10.19
CA VAL A 199 5.66 -10.27 -11.40
C VAL A 199 6.57 -10.48 -12.62
N PRO A 200 6.00 -10.73 -13.82
CA PRO A 200 6.80 -10.86 -15.02
C PRO A 200 7.73 -9.66 -15.23
N ARG A 201 8.99 -9.89 -15.62
CA ARG A 201 9.93 -8.80 -15.89
C ARG A 201 9.45 -7.96 -17.07
N TRP A 202 9.58 -6.64 -16.96
CA TRP A 202 9.29 -5.71 -18.05
C TRP A 202 10.58 -5.19 -18.69
N LEU A 203 10.99 -5.82 -19.78
CA LEU A 203 12.23 -5.49 -20.49
C LEU A 203 11.99 -4.77 -21.83
N GLU A 204 10.76 -4.32 -22.10
CA GLU A 204 10.40 -3.69 -23.38
C GLU A 204 9.84 -2.28 -23.15
N GLY A 205 10.74 -1.29 -23.10
CA GLY A 205 10.36 0.11 -22.90
C GLY A 205 9.74 0.37 -21.52
N ARG A 206 8.85 1.35 -21.45
CA ARG A 206 8.23 1.79 -20.19
C ARG A 206 7.08 0.86 -19.77
N PRO A 207 7.05 0.39 -18.51
CA PRO A 207 5.96 -0.44 -17.99
C PRO A 207 4.61 0.27 -18.00
N ASN A 208 3.54 -0.47 -18.34
CA ASN A 208 2.17 0.05 -18.27
C ASN A 208 1.39 -0.45 -17.04
N ARG A 209 2.02 -1.29 -16.20
CA ARG A 209 1.45 -1.74 -14.92
C ARG A 209 1.53 -0.62 -13.87
N PHE A 210 0.72 -0.73 -12.81
CA PHE A 210 0.70 0.28 -11.78
C PHE A 210 1.99 0.29 -10.96
N SER A 211 2.57 1.48 -10.81
CA SER A 211 3.63 1.81 -9.85
C SER A 211 3.29 3.17 -9.25
N GLY A 212 3.76 3.45 -8.05
CA GLY A 212 3.34 4.65 -7.32
C GLY A 212 3.96 4.76 -5.93
N ILE A 213 3.82 5.92 -5.33
CA ILE A 213 4.28 6.22 -3.97
C ILE A 213 3.15 6.81 -3.14
N GLU A 214 3.14 6.50 -1.87
CA GLU A 214 2.27 7.09 -0.85
C GLU A 214 3.11 7.49 0.36
N VAL A 215 2.98 8.74 0.80
CA VAL A 215 3.69 9.31 1.94
C VAL A 215 2.67 9.89 2.91
N VAL A 216 2.78 9.49 4.18
CA VAL A 216 1.96 10.00 5.28
C VAL A 216 2.86 10.75 6.25
N GLY A 217 2.52 12.00 6.56
CA GLY A 217 3.38 12.85 7.38
C GLY A 217 2.83 14.25 7.61
N TRP A 218 3.71 15.19 7.98
CA TRP A 218 3.36 16.57 8.28
C TRP A 218 4.26 17.53 7.51
N ASN A 219 3.67 18.63 7.02
CA ASN A 219 4.36 19.66 6.25
C ASN A 219 5.11 19.08 5.04
N LEU A 220 4.48 18.14 4.31
CA LEU A 220 5.12 17.53 3.16
C LEU A 220 5.23 18.54 2.01
N GLU A 221 6.42 18.67 1.44
CA GLU A 221 6.68 19.47 0.24
C GLU A 221 6.33 18.67 -1.02
N GLU A 222 5.05 18.38 -1.20
CA GLU A 222 4.51 17.44 -2.20
C GLU A 222 5.02 17.68 -3.64
N SER A 223 5.10 18.95 -4.06
CA SER A 223 5.62 19.33 -5.37
C SER A 223 7.12 19.03 -5.51
N THR A 224 7.88 19.27 -4.45
CA THR A 224 9.31 18.99 -4.39
C THR A 224 9.54 17.48 -4.45
N ILE A 225 8.84 16.70 -3.62
CA ILE A 225 8.92 15.23 -3.60
C ILE A 225 8.60 14.65 -4.98
N LYS A 226 7.56 15.16 -5.64
CA LYS A 226 7.21 14.72 -6.99
C LYS A 226 8.32 15.02 -8.00
N GLN A 227 8.86 16.23 -7.97
CA GLN A 227 9.87 16.68 -8.93
C GLN A 227 11.13 15.82 -8.84
N ILE A 228 11.67 15.66 -7.64
CA ILE A 228 12.93 14.92 -7.41
C ILE A 228 12.79 13.41 -7.72
N LEU A 229 11.61 12.82 -7.50
CA LEU A 229 11.33 11.44 -7.90
C LEU A 229 11.40 11.29 -9.42
N LEU A 230 10.80 12.23 -10.17
CA LEU A 230 10.84 12.21 -11.63
C LEU A 230 12.25 12.49 -12.18
N GLU A 231 13.03 13.33 -11.51
CA GLU A 231 14.44 13.58 -11.85
C GLU A 231 15.33 12.35 -11.60
N SER A 232 14.92 11.46 -10.69
CA SER A 232 15.60 10.18 -10.40
C SER A 232 15.29 9.06 -11.39
N CYS A 233 14.43 9.33 -12.38
CA CYS A 233 14.02 8.34 -13.38
C CYS A 233 14.97 8.30 -14.58
N LEU A 234 15.12 7.11 -15.16
CA LEU A 234 15.90 6.91 -16.37
C LEU A 234 15.22 7.58 -17.58
N SER A 235 16.05 8.21 -18.41
CA SER A 235 15.68 8.60 -19.77
C SER A 235 15.39 7.36 -20.65
N ASP A 236 14.61 7.54 -21.72
CA ASP A 236 14.31 6.43 -22.66
C ASP A 236 15.59 5.81 -23.25
N HIS A 237 16.59 6.65 -23.52
CA HIS A 237 17.87 6.19 -24.04
C HIS A 237 18.59 5.28 -23.04
N ALA A 238 18.75 5.73 -21.79
CA ALA A 238 19.41 4.93 -20.75
C ALA A 238 18.63 3.65 -20.45
N LEU A 239 17.30 3.72 -20.39
CA LEU A 239 16.43 2.56 -20.19
C LEU A 239 16.64 1.51 -21.29
N SER A 240 16.67 1.93 -22.56
CA SER A 240 16.86 1.00 -23.69
C SER A 240 18.22 0.27 -23.64
N GLN A 241 19.27 0.95 -23.17
CA GLN A 241 20.61 0.36 -22.99
C GLN A 241 20.60 -0.70 -21.89
N TYR A 242 20.02 -0.39 -20.73
CA TYR A 242 19.89 -1.35 -19.64
C TYR A 242 19.06 -2.57 -20.04
N GLN A 243 17.89 -2.35 -20.64
CA GLN A 243 17.00 -3.43 -21.03
C GLN A 243 17.64 -4.36 -22.08
N SER A 244 18.38 -3.81 -23.04
CA SER A 244 19.14 -4.62 -24.02
C SER A 244 20.18 -5.52 -23.31
N TYR A 245 20.93 -4.96 -22.35
CA TYR A 245 21.89 -5.73 -21.54
C TYR A 245 21.22 -6.87 -20.76
N TYR A 246 20.09 -6.62 -20.11
CA TYR A 246 19.38 -7.65 -19.36
C TYR A 246 18.73 -8.70 -20.25
N GLN A 247 18.21 -8.32 -21.41
CA GLN A 247 17.69 -9.28 -22.40
C GLN A 247 18.80 -10.24 -22.87
N GLU A 248 20.01 -9.73 -23.12
CA GLU A 248 21.17 -10.56 -23.50
C GLU A 248 21.62 -11.46 -22.36
N THR A 249 21.62 -10.95 -21.12
CA THR A 249 22.13 -11.69 -19.94
C THR A 249 21.15 -12.76 -19.46
N ILE A 250 19.84 -12.52 -19.56
CA ILE A 250 18.78 -13.48 -19.16
C ILE A 250 18.56 -14.57 -20.23
N ALA A 251 18.91 -14.29 -21.49
CA ALA A 251 18.84 -15.27 -22.58
C ALA A 251 19.96 -16.34 -22.54
N LEU A 252 20.94 -16.20 -21.66
CA LEU A 252 22.05 -17.13 -21.41
C LEU A 252 21.75 -18.07 -20.24
#